data_AF-A0A1G1E778-F1
#
_entry.id   AF-A0A1G1E778-F1
#
_cell.length_a   1.000
_cell.length_b   1.000
_cell.length_c   1.000
_cell.angle_alpha   90.00
_cell.angle_beta   90.00
_cell.angle_gamma   90.00
#
_symmetry.space_group_name_H-M   'P 1'
#
loop_
_entity.id
_entity.type
_entity.pdbx_description
1 polymer ?
#
loop_
_entity_poly.entity_id
_entity_poly.type
_entity_poly.pdbx_seq_one_letter_code
_entity_poly.pdbx_strand_id
1 'polypeptide(L)'
;MAVQCTAHFKKGALLLTLFLGTWIFVPAARAGDITLKWDPPTTNVDETPLIDLAGYKLYYGTSAGSYNTVIDVGNVATTAIPNLDEGIIYYFAVTAYDDLGNESGFSNEVNKVILATPPGNIDVYTPASATRVDGYDLIALELSWGSTLLDTNWNPLSDLDNNGFIDQSDLNILIGNFGVKK
;
A
#
# COMPACT_ATOMS: atom_id res chain seq x y z
N MET A 1 21.42 12.11 -7.90
CA MET A 1 21.11 10.68 -8.10
C MET A 1 19.72 10.39 -7.53
N ALA A 2 19.00 9.37 -8.00
CA ALA A 2 17.69 8.98 -7.45
C ALA A 2 17.84 7.84 -6.44
N VAL A 3 17.11 7.92 -5.32
CA VAL A 3 17.04 6.89 -4.27
C VAL A 3 16.33 5.64 -4.81
N GLN A 4 16.67 4.43 -4.37
CA GLN A 4 15.90 3.22 -4.71
C GLN A 4 14.92 2.88 -3.60
N CYS A 5 13.61 2.88 -3.88
CA CYS A 5 12.56 2.60 -2.90
C CYS A 5 12.00 1.17 -3.05
N THR A 6 11.73 0.51 -1.93
CA THR A 6 11.15 -0.84 -1.82
C THR A 6 10.15 -0.90 -0.65
N ALA A 7 9.01 -1.57 -0.84
CA ALA A 7 7.99 -1.75 0.20
C ALA A 7 8.02 -3.17 0.81
N HIS A 8 7.87 -3.26 2.14
CA HIS A 8 7.74 -4.49 2.91
C HIS A 8 6.42 -4.47 3.71
N PHE A 9 5.67 -5.58 3.69
CA PHE A 9 4.31 -5.66 4.23
C PHE A 9 4.25 -6.59 5.44
N LYS A 10 3.62 -6.16 6.55
CA LYS A 10 3.41 -6.99 7.76
C LYS A 10 1.91 -7.20 8.01
N LYS A 11 1.49 -8.42 8.39
CA LYS A 11 0.10 -8.77 8.73
C LYS A 11 -0.18 -8.46 10.21
N GLY A 12 -1.13 -7.56 10.50
CA GLY A 12 -1.53 -7.21 11.88
C GLY A 12 -2.54 -8.19 12.50
N ALA A 13 -2.35 -8.59 13.75
CA ALA A 13 -3.26 -9.47 14.53
C ALA A 13 -4.01 -8.67 15.62
N LEU A 14 -5.32 -8.86 15.72
CA LEU A 14 -6.21 -8.16 16.65
C LEU A 14 -6.33 -8.92 17.99
N LEU A 15 -5.97 -8.28 19.12
CA LEU A 15 -6.18 -8.78 20.49
C LEU A 15 -7.53 -8.28 21.03
N LEU A 16 -8.41 -9.20 21.43
CA LEU A 16 -9.77 -8.91 21.92
C LEU A 16 -9.75 -8.62 23.44
N THR A 17 -10.20 -7.43 23.87
CA THR A 17 -10.44 -7.12 25.28
C THR A 17 -11.94 -6.94 25.56
N LEU A 18 -12.40 -7.51 26.67
CA LEU A 18 -13.80 -7.54 27.12
C LEU A 18 -14.10 -6.34 28.02
N PHE A 19 -15.03 -5.45 27.64
CA PHE A 19 -15.52 -4.38 28.52
C PHE A 19 -17.06 -4.27 28.51
N LEU A 20 -17.63 -4.19 29.71
CA LEU A 20 -19.06 -4.02 30.00
C LEU A 20 -19.47 -2.54 29.77
N GLY A 21 -20.39 -2.32 28.82
CA GLY A 21 -21.34 -1.19 28.79
C GLY A 21 -20.81 0.24 28.59
N THR A 22 -20.75 0.72 27.34
CA THR A 22 -20.77 2.17 26.99
C THR A 22 -21.24 2.39 25.53
N TRP A 23 -21.77 3.59 25.27
CA TRP A 23 -22.10 4.15 23.95
C TRP A 23 -21.12 3.72 22.84
N ILE A 24 -21.70 3.26 21.73
CA ILE A 24 -20.96 2.76 20.57
C ILE A 24 -20.30 3.95 19.87
N PHE A 25 -19.04 4.23 20.23
CA PHE A 25 -18.09 4.78 19.27
C PHE A 25 -17.82 3.65 18.28
N VAL A 26 -18.28 3.80 17.03
CA VAL A 26 -17.83 2.93 15.95
C VAL A 26 -16.46 3.49 15.54
N PRO A 27 -15.32 2.82 15.83
CA PRO A 27 -14.08 3.23 15.19
C PRO A 27 -14.25 2.96 13.69
N ALA A 28 -14.25 4.03 12.89
CA ALA A 28 -14.17 3.93 11.45
C ALA A 28 -12.78 3.42 11.06
N ALA A 29 -12.78 2.51 10.07
CA ALA A 29 -11.66 2.03 9.29
C ALA A 29 -10.50 1.35 10.06
N ARG A 30 -10.46 0.02 9.98
CA ARG A 30 -9.20 -0.73 10.03
C ARG A 30 -8.40 -0.25 8.83
N ALA A 31 -7.21 0.26 9.09
CA ALA A 31 -6.41 0.95 8.11
C ALA A 31 -5.09 0.18 7.98
N GLY A 32 -4.65 -0.01 6.74
CA GLY A 32 -3.49 -0.83 6.43
C GLY A 32 -2.19 -0.10 6.76
N ASP A 33 -1.22 -0.85 7.27
CA ASP A 33 0.12 -0.32 7.51
C ASP A 33 1.09 -0.86 6.44
N ILE A 34 1.84 0.04 5.82
CA ILE A 34 2.96 -0.32 4.92
C ILE A 34 4.28 0.07 5.57
N THR A 35 5.31 -0.76 5.46
CA THR A 35 6.69 -0.34 5.75
C THR A 35 7.42 -0.10 4.44
N LEU A 36 8.02 1.07 4.28
CA LEU A 36 8.89 1.40 3.15
C LEU A 36 10.34 1.38 3.60
N LYS A 37 11.22 0.98 2.69
CA LYS A 37 12.67 0.94 2.85
C LYS A 37 13.33 1.43 1.57
N TRP A 38 14.44 2.13 1.68
CA TRP A 38 15.23 2.53 0.53
C TRP A 38 16.73 2.44 0.77
N ASP A 39 17.50 2.45 -0.31
CA ASP A 39 18.96 2.52 -0.25
C ASP A 39 19.43 3.98 -0.23
N PRO A 40 20.18 4.40 0.79
CA PRO A 40 20.73 5.75 0.86
C PRO A 40 21.61 6.10 -0.35
N PRO A 41 21.49 7.32 -0.91
CA PRO A 41 22.39 7.77 -1.97
C PRO A 41 23.79 8.03 -1.40
N THR A 42 24.82 7.84 -2.23
CA THR A 42 26.22 8.08 -1.87
C THR A 42 26.86 9.23 -2.65
N THR A 43 26.17 9.76 -3.67
CA THR A 43 26.64 10.86 -4.51
C THR A 43 25.52 11.86 -4.81
N ASN A 44 25.95 13.09 -5.07
CA ASN A 44 25.12 14.21 -5.53
C ASN A 44 24.64 14.02 -6.97
N VAL A 45 23.86 14.98 -7.47
CA VAL A 45 23.43 15.00 -8.89
C VAL A 45 24.62 15.22 -9.85
N ASP A 46 25.66 15.90 -9.40
CA ASP A 46 26.89 16.18 -10.17
C ASP A 46 27.99 15.11 -9.98
N GLU A 47 27.62 13.94 -9.43
CA GLU A 47 28.50 12.80 -9.14
C GLU A 47 29.56 13.03 -8.06
N THR A 48 29.56 14.18 -7.38
CA THR A 48 30.42 14.38 -6.21
C THR A 48 29.97 13.53 -5.02
N PRO A 49 30.87 13.16 -4.09
CA PRO A 49 30.47 12.43 -2.88
C PRO A 49 29.43 13.19 -2.05
N LEU A 50 28.36 12.52 -1.65
CA LEU A 50 27.33 13.08 -0.80
C LEU A 50 27.80 13.05 0.66
N ILE A 51 27.99 14.22 1.26
CA ILE A 51 28.51 14.37 2.63
C ILE A 51 27.59 15.18 3.54
N ASP A 52 26.52 15.72 2.97
CA ASP A 52 25.60 16.72 3.51
C ASP A 52 24.15 16.24 3.46
N LEU A 53 23.92 14.92 3.40
CA LEU A 53 22.60 14.32 3.46
C LEU A 53 21.94 14.60 4.83
N ALA A 54 20.91 15.43 4.82
CA ALA A 54 20.17 15.81 6.03
C ALA A 54 18.98 14.90 6.30
N GLY A 55 18.35 14.35 5.25
CA GLY A 55 17.24 13.41 5.42
C GLY A 55 16.48 13.09 4.14
N TYR A 56 15.25 12.61 4.33
CA TYR A 56 14.37 12.19 3.23
C TYR A 56 12.96 12.74 3.39
N LYS A 57 12.30 12.99 2.25
CA LYS A 57 10.86 13.21 2.18
C LYS A 57 10.21 12.08 1.43
N LEU A 58 9.12 11.57 2.00
CA LEU A 58 8.31 10.52 1.44
C LEU A 58 7.04 11.10 0.84
N TYR A 59 6.78 10.74 -0.40
CA TYR A 59 5.68 11.21 -1.20
C TYR A 59 4.75 10.06 -1.54
N TYR A 60 3.45 10.26 -1.38
CA TYR A 60 2.48 9.27 -1.82
C TYR A 60 1.15 9.86 -2.26
N GLY A 61 0.41 9.07 -3.03
CA GLY A 61 -0.90 9.40 -3.54
C GLY A 61 -1.61 8.17 -4.12
N THR A 62 -2.81 8.37 -4.65
CA THR A 62 -3.66 7.29 -5.19
C THR A 62 -3.62 7.24 -6.72
N SER A 63 -2.66 7.92 -7.36
CA SER A 63 -2.47 7.94 -8.80
C SER A 63 -0.99 7.99 -9.14
N ALA A 64 -0.57 7.19 -10.12
CA ALA A 64 0.82 7.10 -10.54
C ALA A 64 1.36 8.49 -10.93
N GLY A 65 2.54 8.84 -10.42
CA GLY A 65 3.21 10.12 -10.65
C GLY A 65 2.51 11.34 -10.02
N SER A 66 1.43 11.15 -9.26
CA SER A 66 0.72 12.23 -8.58
C SER A 66 0.67 11.98 -7.08
N TYR A 67 1.57 12.66 -6.37
CA TYR A 67 1.69 12.55 -4.92
C TYR A 67 1.08 13.78 -4.26
N ASN A 68 -0.06 13.60 -3.61
CA ASN A 68 -0.78 14.67 -2.90
C ASN A 68 -0.39 14.77 -1.43
N THR A 69 0.35 13.79 -0.91
CA THR A 69 0.81 13.75 0.48
C THR A 69 2.33 13.69 0.52
N VAL A 70 2.92 14.51 1.40
CA VAL A 70 4.36 14.53 1.68
C VAL A 70 4.59 14.42 3.18
N ILE A 71 5.54 13.58 3.58
CA ILE A 71 5.96 13.37 4.96
C ILE A 71 7.46 13.54 5.02
N ASP A 72 7.93 14.43 5.89
CA ASP A 72 9.35 14.47 6.24
C ASP A 72 9.65 13.35 7.23
N VAL A 73 10.51 12.41 6.84
CA VAL A 73 10.85 11.24 7.65
C VAL A 73 12.22 11.38 8.32
N GLY A 74 12.91 12.51 8.09
CA GLY A 74 14.26 12.75 8.58
C GLY A 74 15.29 11.78 8.01
N ASN A 75 16.42 11.62 8.69
CA ASN A 75 17.53 10.77 8.26
C ASN A 75 17.33 9.30 8.64
N VAL A 76 16.31 8.68 8.05
CA VAL A 76 16.03 7.24 8.17
C VAL A 76 15.96 6.60 6.80
N ALA A 77 16.36 5.34 6.67
CA ALA A 77 16.25 4.56 5.44
C ALA A 77 15.02 3.63 5.42
N THR A 78 14.16 3.72 6.44
CA THR A 78 12.94 2.93 6.56
C THR A 78 11.91 3.67 7.40
N THR A 79 10.64 3.57 7.00
CA THR A 79 9.53 4.19 7.71
C THR A 79 8.25 3.37 7.55
N ALA A 80 7.36 3.43 8.53
CA ALA A 80 6.02 2.86 8.43
C ALA A 80 5.01 3.97 8.11
N ILE A 81 4.14 3.72 7.14
CA ILE A 81 2.99 4.56 6.81
C ILE A 81 1.76 3.87 7.35
N PRO A 82 1.25 4.32 8.51
CA PRO A 82 0.07 3.74 9.08
C PRO A 82 -1.18 4.34 8.46
N ASN A 83 -2.30 3.71 8.76
CA ASN A 83 -3.63 4.26 8.53
C ASN A 83 -3.97 4.53 7.05
N LEU A 84 -3.49 3.71 6.12
CA LEU A 84 -3.89 3.80 4.72
C LEU A 84 -5.27 3.16 4.51
N ASP A 85 -6.06 3.78 3.63
CA ASP A 85 -7.41 3.29 3.34
C ASP A 85 -7.36 1.94 2.61
N GLU A 86 -8.17 1.02 3.09
CA GLU A 86 -8.37 -0.29 2.48
C GLU A 86 -9.03 -0.20 1.10
N GLY A 87 -8.69 -1.14 0.21
CA GLY A 87 -9.20 -1.18 -1.16
C GLY A 87 -8.65 -0.08 -2.07
N ILE A 88 -7.58 0.59 -1.66
CA ILE A 88 -6.94 1.67 -2.43
C ILE A 88 -5.54 1.24 -2.82
N ILE A 89 -5.18 1.52 -4.08
CA ILE A 89 -3.80 1.46 -4.54
C ILE A 89 -3.10 2.78 -4.21
N TYR A 90 -1.98 2.67 -3.52
CA TYR A 90 -1.11 3.81 -3.21
C TYR A 90 0.19 3.70 -3.99
N TYR A 91 0.68 4.84 -4.45
CA TYR A 91 1.94 5.03 -5.14
C TYR A 91 2.88 5.83 -4.25
N PHE A 92 4.12 5.40 -4.12
CA PHE A 92 5.11 5.94 -3.21
C PHE A 92 6.41 6.27 -3.92
N ALA A 93 7.00 7.42 -3.59
CA ALA A 93 8.34 7.81 -3.99
C ALA A 93 9.04 8.56 -2.84
N VAL A 94 10.37 8.62 -2.90
CA VAL A 94 11.21 9.28 -1.90
C VAL A 94 12.18 10.24 -2.58
N THR A 95 12.39 11.40 -1.98
CA THR A 95 13.52 12.30 -2.31
C THR A 95 14.49 12.34 -1.13
N ALA A 96 15.76 12.58 -1.42
CA ALA A 96 16.75 12.96 -0.42
C ALA A 96 16.88 14.48 -0.39
N TYR A 97 17.18 15.06 0.78
CA TYR A 97 17.48 16.49 0.89
C TYR A 97 18.76 16.75 1.69
N ASP A 98 19.46 17.82 1.31
CA ASP A 98 20.71 18.25 1.95
C ASP A 98 20.47 19.19 3.15
N ASP A 99 21.54 19.59 3.85
CA ASP A 99 21.47 20.53 4.99
C ASP A 99 20.89 21.92 4.63
N LEU A 100 20.85 22.27 3.35
CA LEU A 100 20.26 23.50 2.83
C LEU A 100 18.79 23.33 2.41
N GLY A 101 18.27 22.10 2.46
CA GLY A 101 16.91 21.75 2.07
C GLY A 101 16.71 21.54 0.57
N ASN A 102 17.79 21.42 -0.22
CA ASN A 102 17.67 21.11 -1.64
C ASN A 102 17.29 19.64 -1.82
N GLU A 103 16.25 19.37 -2.59
CA GLU A 103 15.77 18.01 -2.85
C GLU A 103 16.35 17.43 -4.14
N SER A 104 16.61 16.12 -4.10
CA SER A 104 16.89 15.32 -5.29
C SER A 104 15.64 15.17 -6.18
N GLY A 105 15.82 14.57 -7.35
CA GLY A 105 14.69 13.96 -8.07
C GLY A 105 14.07 12.81 -7.27
N PHE A 106 12.84 12.43 -7.65
CA PHE A 106 12.15 11.27 -7.08
C PHE A 106 12.92 9.96 -7.30
N SER A 107 12.77 9.03 -6.35
CA SER A 107 13.11 7.63 -6.53
C SER A 107 12.34 6.97 -7.68
N ASN A 108 12.65 5.71 -7.96
CA ASN A 108 11.66 4.85 -8.63
C ASN A 108 10.36 4.84 -7.80
N GLU A 109 9.23 4.85 -8.49
CA GLU A 109 7.92 4.70 -7.87
C GLU A 109 7.70 3.23 -7.50
N VAL A 110 7.13 2.99 -6.33
CA VAL A 110 6.58 1.68 -5.94
C VAL A 110 5.11 1.85 -5.63
N ASN A 111 4.31 0.82 -5.91
CA ASN A 111 2.88 0.85 -5.61
C ASN A 111 2.46 -0.34 -4.76
N LYS A 112 1.35 -0.18 -4.05
CA LYS A 112 0.72 -1.27 -3.28
C LYS A 112 -0.77 -1.05 -3.14
N VAL A 113 -1.53 -2.13 -3.34
CA VAL A 113 -2.92 -2.24 -2.92
C VAL A 113 -2.98 -2.56 -1.42
N ILE A 114 -3.67 -1.71 -0.66
CA ILE A 114 -4.05 -2.04 0.71
C ILE A 114 -5.24 -2.98 0.63
N LEU A 115 -5.04 -4.25 0.94
CA LEU A 115 -6.14 -5.21 0.93
C LEU A 115 -7.18 -4.80 1.97
N ALA A 116 -8.46 -4.90 1.59
CA ALA A 116 -9.53 -4.81 2.57
C ALA A 116 -9.38 -5.91 3.60
N THR A 117 -9.76 -5.62 4.83
CA THR A 117 -9.87 -6.66 5.85
C THR A 117 -11.31 -7.18 5.86
N PRO A 118 -11.55 -8.48 5.65
CA PRO A 118 -10.56 -9.57 5.47
C PRO A 118 -9.94 -9.63 4.06
N PRO A 119 -8.67 -10.10 3.93
CA PRO A 119 -8.00 -10.25 2.64
C PRO A 119 -8.86 -11.06 1.66
N GLY A 120 -9.01 -10.58 0.43
CA GLY A 120 -9.89 -11.22 -0.56
C GLY A 120 -11.30 -10.62 -0.66
N ASN A 121 -11.66 -9.65 0.19
CA ASN A 121 -12.84 -8.81 -0.01
C ASN A 121 -12.51 -7.72 -1.05
N ILE A 122 -12.75 -8.02 -2.31
CA ILE A 122 -12.39 -7.20 -3.47
C ILE A 122 -13.60 -6.52 -4.12
N ASP A 123 -14.83 -6.97 -3.83
CA ASP A 123 -16.04 -6.26 -4.20
C ASP A 123 -16.51 -5.29 -3.10
N VAL A 124 -16.06 -4.05 -3.23
CA VAL A 124 -16.45 -2.94 -2.33
C VAL A 124 -17.68 -2.18 -2.80
N TYR A 125 -18.23 -2.51 -3.98
CA TYR A 125 -19.33 -1.76 -4.59
C TYR A 125 -20.69 -2.30 -4.20
N THR A 126 -20.80 -3.60 -3.86
CA THR A 126 -22.05 -4.15 -3.33
C THR A 126 -22.07 -4.03 -1.80
N PRO A 127 -23.05 -3.29 -1.22
CA PRO A 127 -23.08 -3.05 0.23
C PRO A 127 -23.13 -4.32 1.09
N ALA A 128 -23.68 -5.41 0.55
CA ALA A 128 -23.76 -6.69 1.23
C ALA A 128 -22.44 -7.48 1.22
N SER A 129 -21.58 -7.28 0.20
CA SER A 129 -20.28 -7.95 0.07
C SER A 129 -19.15 -7.15 0.73
N ALA A 130 -19.26 -5.82 0.80
CA ALA A 130 -18.24 -4.92 1.35
C ALA A 130 -17.73 -5.25 2.78
N THR A 131 -18.36 -6.16 3.51
CA THR A 131 -17.96 -6.59 4.86
C THR A 131 -17.51 -8.04 4.96
N ARG A 132 -17.48 -8.82 3.88
CA ARG A 132 -17.21 -10.26 3.91
C ARG A 132 -16.68 -10.78 2.57
N VAL A 133 -15.69 -11.66 2.61
CA VAL A 133 -15.33 -12.44 1.42
C VAL A 133 -16.45 -13.42 1.08
N ASP A 134 -17.12 -13.26 -0.05
CA ASP A 134 -18.19 -14.12 -0.51
C ASP A 134 -18.21 -14.33 -2.04
N GLY A 135 -19.35 -14.77 -2.57
CA GLY A 135 -19.48 -15.13 -3.97
C GLY A 135 -19.32 -13.95 -4.92
N TYR A 136 -19.56 -12.71 -4.46
CA TYR A 136 -19.35 -11.53 -5.29
C TYR A 136 -17.86 -11.27 -5.52
N ASP A 137 -17.02 -11.50 -4.52
CA ASP A 137 -15.57 -11.44 -4.66
C ASP A 137 -15.06 -12.47 -5.66
N LEU A 138 -15.59 -13.69 -5.61
CA LEU A 138 -15.19 -14.73 -6.56
C LEU A 138 -15.56 -14.32 -8.00
N ILE A 139 -16.72 -13.70 -8.20
CA ILE A 139 -17.13 -13.17 -9.51
C ILE A 139 -16.21 -12.04 -9.94
N ALA A 140 -15.87 -11.10 -9.03
CA ALA A 140 -14.98 -9.98 -9.33
C ALA A 140 -13.58 -10.46 -9.75
N LEU A 141 -13.05 -11.49 -9.09
CA LEU A 141 -11.77 -12.10 -9.43
C LEU A 141 -11.83 -12.75 -10.81
N GLU A 142 -12.88 -13.54 -11.07
CA GLU A 142 -13.08 -14.26 -12.33
C GLU A 142 -13.22 -13.31 -13.53
N LEU A 143 -13.89 -12.16 -13.36
CA LEU A 143 -14.02 -11.14 -14.42
C LEU A 143 -12.67 -10.57 -14.87
N SER A 144 -11.68 -10.59 -13.98
CA SER A 144 -10.31 -10.15 -14.21
C SER A 144 -9.33 -11.30 -14.41
N TRP A 145 -9.78 -12.55 -14.51
CA TRP A 145 -8.88 -13.72 -14.53
C TRP A 145 -7.86 -13.66 -15.67
N GLY A 146 -6.59 -13.89 -15.34
CA GLY A 146 -5.48 -13.90 -16.29
C GLY A 146 -5.11 -12.52 -16.86
N SER A 147 -5.74 -11.45 -16.37
CA SER A 147 -5.41 -10.09 -16.77
C SER A 147 -4.13 -9.58 -16.10
N THR A 148 -3.55 -8.56 -16.72
CA THR A 148 -2.38 -7.81 -16.27
C THR A 148 -2.66 -6.30 -16.32
N LEU A 149 -1.76 -5.47 -15.80
CA LEU A 149 -1.88 -4.00 -15.72
C LEU A 149 -2.29 -3.28 -17.02
N LEU A 150 -2.09 -3.87 -18.20
CA LEU A 150 -2.41 -3.26 -19.49
C LEU A 150 -3.75 -3.72 -20.06
N ASP A 151 -4.37 -4.72 -19.45
CA ASP A 151 -5.61 -5.30 -19.95
C ASP A 151 -6.81 -4.50 -19.48
N THR A 152 -7.79 -4.34 -20.36
CA THR A 152 -8.99 -3.53 -20.07
C THR A 152 -9.87 -4.11 -18.95
N ASN A 153 -9.75 -5.41 -18.67
CA ASN A 153 -10.45 -6.09 -17.58
C ASN A 153 -9.57 -6.22 -16.32
N TRP A 154 -8.43 -5.55 -16.26
CA TRP A 154 -7.60 -5.47 -15.07
C TRP A 154 -8.37 -4.85 -13.91
N ASN A 155 -8.45 -5.59 -12.81
CA ASN A 155 -8.93 -5.08 -11.54
C ASN A 155 -7.77 -5.13 -10.55
N PRO A 156 -7.21 -3.98 -10.13
CA PRO A 156 -6.09 -3.96 -9.18
C PRO A 156 -6.48 -4.57 -7.82
N LEU A 157 -7.77 -4.59 -7.46
CA LEU A 157 -8.19 -5.23 -6.21
C LEU A 157 -8.11 -6.75 -6.28
N SER A 158 -8.19 -7.33 -7.48
CA SER A 158 -8.08 -8.78 -7.68
C SER A 158 -6.64 -9.29 -7.56
N ASP A 159 -5.62 -8.41 -7.68
CA ASP A 159 -4.19 -8.75 -7.53
C ASP A 159 -3.82 -8.73 -6.04
N LEU A 160 -4.25 -9.78 -5.35
CA LEU A 160 -4.19 -9.90 -3.90
C LEU A 160 -2.76 -10.14 -3.39
N ASP A 161 -1.89 -10.73 -4.19
CA ASP A 161 -0.47 -10.88 -3.87
C ASP A 161 0.41 -9.75 -4.44
N ASN A 162 -0.13 -8.91 -5.33
CA ASN A 162 0.51 -7.77 -5.97
C ASN A 162 1.67 -8.19 -6.88
N ASN A 163 1.52 -9.31 -7.59
CA ASN A 163 2.51 -9.83 -8.54
C ASN A 163 2.30 -9.30 -9.98
N GLY A 164 1.22 -8.57 -10.24
CA GLY A 164 0.88 -7.98 -11.54
C GLY A 164 0.07 -8.89 -12.47
N PHE A 165 -0.34 -10.07 -12.01
CA PHE A 165 -1.14 -11.05 -12.73
C PHE A 165 -2.29 -11.52 -11.85
N ILE A 166 -3.51 -11.56 -12.40
CA ILE A 166 -4.63 -12.18 -11.70
C ILE A 166 -4.60 -13.68 -11.96
N ASP A 167 -4.23 -14.46 -10.96
CA ASP A 167 -4.00 -15.90 -11.12
C ASP A 167 -4.48 -16.77 -9.93
N GLN A 168 -4.00 -18.02 -9.92
CA GLN A 168 -4.36 -18.99 -8.90
C GLN A 168 -3.89 -18.58 -7.49
N SER A 169 -2.82 -17.80 -7.38
CA SER A 169 -2.31 -17.28 -6.11
C SER A 169 -3.32 -16.35 -5.47
N ASP A 170 -3.93 -15.46 -6.26
CA ASP A 170 -4.99 -14.58 -5.79
C ASP A 170 -6.23 -15.37 -5.39
N LEU A 171 -6.63 -16.34 -6.21
CA LEU A 171 -7.76 -17.21 -5.90
C LEU A 171 -7.54 -17.98 -4.59
N ASN A 172 -6.32 -18.43 -4.32
CA ASN A 172 -5.97 -19.12 -3.07
C ASN A 172 -6.09 -18.17 -1.86
N ILE A 173 -5.70 -16.90 -2.00
CA ILE A 173 -5.89 -15.89 -0.95
C ILE A 173 -7.39 -15.66 -0.71
N LEU A 174 -8.17 -15.47 -1.77
CA LEU A 174 -9.61 -15.25 -1.70
C LEU A 174 -10.32 -16.43 -1.02
N ILE A 175 -10.14 -17.65 -1.54
CA ILE A 175 -10.78 -18.86 -1.00
C ILE A 175 -10.34 -19.11 0.45
N GLY A 176 -9.08 -18.87 0.77
CA GLY A 176 -8.56 -19.00 2.13
C GLY A 176 -9.24 -18.08 3.15
N ASN A 177 -9.93 -17.03 2.68
CA ASN A 177 -10.68 -16.07 3.51
C ASN A 177 -12.19 -16.12 3.27
N PHE A 178 -12.70 -17.08 2.49
CA PHE A 178 -14.12 -17.16 2.16
C PHE A 178 -15.00 -17.26 3.42
N GLY A 179 -16.02 -16.41 3.51
CA GLY A 179 -16.93 -16.31 4.64
C GLY A 179 -16.40 -15.48 5.82
N VAL A 180 -15.12 -15.08 5.81
CA VAL A 180 -14.56 -14.19 6.85
C VAL A 180 -15.22 -12.82 6.73
N LYS A 181 -15.59 -12.22 7.86
CA LYS A 181 -16.21 -10.90 7.97
C LYS A 181 -15.26 -9.89 8.62
N LYS A 182 -15.46 -8.61 8.33
CA LYS A 182 -14.72 -7.47 8.92
C LYS A 182 -14.99 -7.32 10.41
#